data_AF-A0A841ASX4-F1
#
_entry.id   AF-A0A841ASX4-F1
#
_cell.length_a   1.000
_cell.length_b   1.000
_cell.length_c   1.000
_cell.angle_alpha   90.00
_cell.angle_beta   90.00
_cell.angle_gamma   90.00
#
_symmetry.space_group_name_H-M   'P 1'
#
loop_
_entity.id
_entity.type
_entity.pdbx_description
1 polymer ?
#
loop_
_entity_poly.entity_id
_entity_poly.type
_entity_poly.pdbx_seq_one_letter_code
_entity_poly.pdbx_strand_id
1 'polypeptide(L)'
;MPVIEPGSWLNPENRPDWAEIATIGRFAITVDGGRFDRHFHDDHEVWFLWEGKAKILIEGEERYVQAGDIVLTRAGDTHDFVEVYETVRGFFTETGHPSGGRTGHLHHTETDAAGHAVPAAALPADFPAYGG
;
A
#
# COMPACT_ATOMS: atom_id res chain seq x y z
N MET A 1 4.28 6.31 25.43
CA MET A 1 4.76 6.33 24.03
C MET A 1 3.71 5.61 23.21
N PRO A 2 3.18 6.17 22.11
CA PRO A 2 2.10 5.51 21.40
C PRO A 2 2.66 4.25 20.73
N VAL A 3 2.24 3.09 21.22
CA VAL A 3 2.39 1.81 20.53
C VAL A 3 1.17 1.69 19.63
N ILE A 4 1.38 1.59 18.31
CA ILE A 4 0.30 1.36 17.36
C ILE A 4 0.05 -0.15 17.32
N GLU A 5 -0.91 -0.64 18.11
CA GLU A 5 -1.24 -2.06 18.20
C GLU A 5 -1.86 -2.59 16.91
N PRO A 6 -1.77 -3.91 16.62
CA PRO A 6 -2.51 -4.51 15.52
C PRO A 6 -4.02 -4.17 15.60
N GLY A 7 -4.61 -3.77 14.47
CA GLY A 7 -5.99 -3.29 14.41
C GLY A 7 -6.16 -1.80 14.68
N SER A 8 -5.08 -1.07 14.97
CA SER A 8 -5.06 0.39 15.03
C SER A 8 -4.02 0.97 14.05
N TRP A 9 -4.15 2.24 13.73
CA TRP A 9 -3.20 2.99 12.92
C TRP A 9 -3.07 4.44 13.43
N LEU A 10 -1.93 5.07 13.15
CA LEU A 10 -1.74 6.50 13.33
C LEU A 10 -2.48 7.22 12.20
N ASN A 11 -3.25 8.25 12.52
CA ASN A 11 -3.97 9.11 11.58
C ASN A 11 -4.05 10.54 12.14
N PRO A 12 -4.53 11.52 11.36
CA PRO A 12 -4.60 12.91 11.82
C PRO A 12 -5.34 13.16 13.15
N GLU A 13 -6.27 12.30 13.55
CA GLU A 13 -7.06 12.47 14.78
C GLU A 13 -6.32 12.03 16.05
N ASN A 14 -5.42 11.04 15.93
CA ASN A 14 -4.69 10.45 17.06
C ASN A 14 -3.17 10.70 17.00
N ARG A 15 -2.71 11.46 16.01
CA ARG A 15 -1.31 11.79 15.81
C ARG A 15 -0.78 12.73 16.91
N PRO A 16 0.34 12.39 17.58
CA PRO A 16 1.03 13.31 18.47
C PRO A 16 1.51 14.56 17.72
N ASP A 17 1.48 15.71 18.38
CA ASP A 17 1.92 17.00 17.83
C ASP A 17 3.36 17.00 17.28
N TRP A 18 4.26 16.21 17.88
CA TRP A 18 5.65 16.08 17.47
C TRP A 18 5.88 15.14 16.28
N ALA A 19 4.90 14.33 15.87
CA ALA A 19 5.09 13.35 14.81
C ALA A 19 5.01 14.01 13.43
N GLU A 20 6.09 13.96 12.64
CA GLU A 20 6.12 14.55 11.29
C GLU A 20 5.32 13.73 10.26
N ILE A 21 5.11 12.44 10.52
CA ILE A 21 4.33 11.53 9.66
C ILE A 21 2.86 11.59 10.03
N ALA A 22 1.97 11.77 9.04
CA ALA A 22 0.54 11.92 9.29
C ALA A 22 -0.17 10.59 9.56
N THR A 23 0.11 9.60 8.73
CA THR A 23 -0.55 8.30 8.77
C THR A 23 0.50 7.21 8.82
N ILE A 24 0.31 6.21 9.69
CA ILE A 24 1.17 5.01 9.77
C ILE A 24 0.28 3.82 10.06
N GLY A 25 0.40 2.78 9.24
CA GLY A 25 -0.41 1.58 9.43
C GLY A 25 0.24 0.31 8.93
N ARG A 26 -0.59 -0.71 8.84
CA ARG A 26 -0.28 -2.05 8.35
C ARG A 26 -1.35 -2.46 7.37
N PHE A 27 -0.97 -3.21 6.36
CA PHE A 27 -1.91 -3.86 5.45
C PHE A 27 -1.50 -5.32 5.23
N ALA A 28 -2.46 -6.10 4.74
CA ALA A 28 -2.22 -7.46 4.29
C ALA A 28 -3.13 -7.79 3.10
N ILE A 29 -2.58 -8.44 2.08
CA ILE A 29 -3.32 -8.97 0.94
C ILE A 29 -3.12 -10.48 0.94
N THR A 30 -4.20 -11.22 1.25
CA THR A 30 -4.16 -12.66 1.43
C THR A 30 -4.39 -13.39 0.11
N VAL A 31 -3.74 -14.54 -0.06
CA VAL A 31 -4.01 -15.45 -1.19
C VAL A 31 -5.42 -16.06 -1.15
N ASP A 32 -6.05 -16.05 0.01
CA ASP A 32 -7.45 -16.47 0.19
C ASP A 32 -8.33 -15.24 0.36
N GLY A 33 -9.07 -14.89 -0.70
CA GLY A 33 -10.08 -13.82 -0.66
C GLY A 33 -9.54 -12.39 -0.55
N GLY A 34 -8.27 -12.13 -0.88
CA GLY A 34 -7.68 -10.80 -0.88
C GLY A 34 -8.48 -9.79 -1.72
N ARG A 35 -8.61 -8.57 -1.22
CA ARG A 35 -9.28 -7.45 -1.91
C ARG A 35 -8.48 -6.18 -1.76
N PHE A 36 -8.55 -5.33 -2.77
CA PHE A 36 -7.95 -4.01 -2.78
C PHE A 36 -8.77 -3.08 -3.66
N ASP A 37 -8.75 -1.79 -3.34
CA ASP A 37 -9.29 -0.74 -4.19
C ASP A 37 -8.15 0.03 -4.84
N ARG A 38 -8.26 0.30 -6.14
CA ARG A 38 -7.29 1.10 -6.86
C ARG A 38 -7.47 2.56 -6.48
N HIS A 39 -6.45 3.21 -5.96
CA HIS A 39 -6.61 4.57 -5.47
C HIS A 39 -5.34 5.39 -5.63
N PHE A 40 -5.44 6.67 -5.25
CA PHE A 40 -4.34 7.59 -5.10
C PHE A 40 -4.56 8.44 -3.84
N HIS A 41 -3.54 9.19 -3.45
CA HIS A 41 -3.62 10.16 -2.36
C HIS A 41 -3.21 11.54 -2.85
N ASP A 42 -3.68 12.60 -2.18
CA ASP A 42 -3.09 13.93 -2.32
C ASP A 42 -1.78 14.06 -1.48
N ASP A 43 -1.22 12.94 -1.02
CA ASP A 43 -0.01 12.80 -0.20
C ASP A 43 1.02 11.85 -0.85
N HIS A 44 2.26 11.92 -0.40
CA HIS A 44 3.24 10.87 -0.68
C HIS A 44 3.02 9.70 0.27
N GLU A 45 3.11 8.49 -0.28
CA GLU A 45 3.00 7.26 0.51
C GLU A 45 4.24 6.37 0.30
N VAL A 46 4.64 5.70 1.37
CA VAL A 46 5.75 4.73 1.34
C VAL A 46 5.30 3.42 1.95
N TRP A 47 5.46 2.31 1.22
CA TRP A 47 5.24 0.97 1.75
C TRP A 47 6.55 0.26 2.06
N PHE A 48 6.56 -0.50 3.14
CA PHE A 48 7.66 -1.37 3.55
C PHE A 48 7.14 -2.80 3.60
N LEU A 49 7.46 -3.60 2.59
CA LEU A 49 7.00 -4.99 2.50
C LEU A 49 7.91 -5.87 3.34
N TRP A 50 7.36 -6.63 4.29
CA TRP A 50 8.15 -7.56 5.11
C TRP A 50 7.84 -9.03 4.82
N GLU A 51 6.77 -9.32 4.08
CA GLU A 51 6.35 -10.67 3.73
C GLU A 51 5.69 -10.68 2.34
N GLY A 52 5.87 -11.78 1.62
CA GLY A 52 5.11 -12.11 0.43
C GLY A 52 5.72 -11.63 -0.89
N LYS A 53 4.97 -11.89 -1.97
CA LYS A 53 5.30 -11.56 -3.36
C LYS A 53 4.03 -11.20 -4.10
N ALA A 54 4.09 -10.14 -4.89
CA ALA A 54 2.95 -9.65 -5.64
C ALA A 54 3.38 -8.97 -6.93
N LYS A 55 2.37 -8.69 -7.76
CA LYS A 55 2.44 -7.71 -8.83
C LYS A 55 1.53 -6.54 -8.47
N ILE A 56 2.08 -5.35 -8.52
CA ILE A 56 1.38 -4.10 -8.24
C ILE A 56 1.32 -3.22 -9.48
N LEU A 57 0.38 -2.29 -9.53
CA LEU A 57 0.34 -1.21 -10.50
C LEU A 57 0.79 0.07 -9.80
N ILE A 58 1.71 0.83 -10.38
CA ILE A 58 2.08 2.18 -9.93
C ILE A 58 2.31 3.05 -11.16
N GLU A 59 1.72 4.25 -11.19
CA GLU A 59 1.85 5.19 -12.32
C GLU A 59 1.47 4.55 -13.68
N GLY A 60 0.56 3.57 -13.68
CA GLY A 60 0.15 2.84 -14.89
C GLY A 60 1.09 1.72 -15.34
N GLU A 61 2.16 1.43 -14.59
CA GLU A 61 3.09 0.34 -14.87
C GLU A 61 2.95 -0.80 -13.86
N GLU A 62 2.91 -2.04 -14.38
CA GLU A 62 2.96 -3.23 -13.53
C GLU A 62 4.40 -3.54 -13.10
N ARG A 63 4.58 -3.83 -11.81
CA ARG A 63 5.88 -4.13 -11.21
C ARG A 63 5.75 -5.33 -10.27
N TYR A 64 6.75 -6.22 -10.28
CA TYR A 64 6.88 -7.22 -9.24
C TYR A 64 7.46 -6.60 -7.97
N VAL A 65 6.91 -7.01 -6.82
CA VAL A 65 7.41 -6.63 -5.50
C VAL A 65 7.43 -7.84 -4.58
N GLN A 66 8.36 -7.86 -3.64
CA GLN A 66 8.56 -8.93 -2.68
C GLN A 66 8.98 -8.41 -1.29
N ALA A 67 9.02 -9.31 -0.32
CA ALA A 67 9.55 -9.03 1.01
C ALA A 67 10.94 -8.37 0.92
N GLY A 68 11.11 -7.25 1.64
CA GLY A 68 12.30 -6.41 1.61
C GLY A 68 12.16 -5.17 0.72
N ASP A 69 11.20 -5.16 -0.22
CA ASP A 69 11.00 -3.99 -1.09
C ASP A 69 10.38 -2.81 -0.35
N ILE A 70 10.80 -1.63 -0.77
CA ILE A 70 10.25 -0.34 -0.36
C ILE A 70 9.63 0.29 -1.59
N VAL A 71 8.35 0.60 -1.50
CA VAL A 71 7.55 1.17 -2.59
C VAL A 71 7.29 2.62 -2.27
N LEU A 72 7.55 3.51 -3.21
CA LEU A 72 7.30 4.94 -3.05
C LEU A 72 6.27 5.37 -4.10
N THR A 73 5.23 6.06 -3.65
CA THR A 73 4.23 6.70 -4.51
C THR A 73 4.21 8.20 -4.21
N ARG A 74 4.13 9.01 -5.26
CA ARG A 74 3.96 10.45 -5.13
C ARG A 74 2.48 10.78 -4.99
N ALA A 75 2.20 12.01 -4.55
CA ALA A 75 0.84 12.53 -4.53
C ALA A 75 0.27 12.52 -5.95
N GLY A 76 -0.91 11.93 -6.11
CA GLY A 76 -1.60 11.71 -7.38
C GLY A 76 -1.25 10.40 -8.08
N ASP A 77 -0.24 9.65 -7.64
CA ASP A 77 0.12 8.38 -8.28
C ASP A 77 -0.92 7.32 -7.94
N THR A 78 -1.64 6.87 -8.96
CA THR A 78 -2.55 5.73 -8.83
C THR A 78 -1.76 4.46 -8.58
N HIS A 79 -2.19 3.68 -7.59
CA HIS A 79 -1.57 2.42 -7.24
C HIS A 79 -2.59 1.34 -6.85
N ASP A 80 -2.17 0.07 -6.99
CA ASP A 80 -3.04 -1.09 -6.87
C ASP A 80 -2.27 -2.40 -6.62
N PHE A 81 -2.94 -3.41 -6.08
CA PHE A 81 -2.48 -4.81 -6.09
C PHE A 81 -3.17 -5.59 -7.21
N VAL A 82 -2.42 -5.96 -8.25
CA VAL A 82 -2.97 -6.65 -9.42
C VAL A 82 -3.11 -8.16 -9.16
N GLU A 83 -2.07 -8.77 -8.60
CA GLU A 83 -2.00 -10.21 -8.30
C GLU A 83 -1.13 -10.44 -7.06
N VAL A 84 -1.43 -11.48 -6.27
CA VAL A 84 -0.55 -11.98 -5.22
C VAL A 84 -0.08 -13.40 -5.52
N TYR A 85 1.18 -13.70 -5.21
CA TYR A 85 1.78 -15.03 -5.36
C TYR A 85 2.02 -15.70 -4.02
N GLU A 86 2.16 -14.90 -2.98
CA GLU A 86 2.23 -15.26 -1.57
C GLU A 86 1.46 -14.19 -0.78
N THR A 87 0.98 -14.49 0.43
CA THR A 87 0.31 -13.47 1.26
C THR A 87 1.27 -12.32 1.52
N VAL A 88 0.89 -11.11 1.10
CA VAL A 88 1.69 -9.90 1.29
C VAL A 88 1.33 -9.26 2.61
N ARG A 89 2.35 -8.80 3.33
CA ARG A 89 2.17 -7.89 4.47
C ARG A 89 3.17 -6.75 4.41
N GLY A 90 2.67 -5.56 4.68
CA GLY A 90 3.46 -4.34 4.62
C GLY A 90 3.03 -3.30 5.64
N PHE A 91 3.97 -2.43 5.98
CA PHE A 91 3.68 -1.19 6.68
C PHE A 91 3.54 -0.08 5.65
N PHE A 92 2.80 0.96 5.97
CA PHE A 92 2.73 2.16 5.15
C PHE A 92 2.89 3.43 5.98
N THR A 93 3.34 4.51 5.34
CA THR A 93 3.33 5.85 5.90
C THR A 93 2.90 6.88 4.88
N GLU A 94 2.12 7.89 5.31
CA GLU A 94 1.77 9.07 4.51
C GLU A 94 2.41 10.33 5.13
N THR A 95 2.98 11.21 4.30
CA THR A 95 3.85 12.30 4.79
C THR A 95 3.12 13.49 5.42
N GLY A 96 1.82 13.63 5.21
CA GLY A 96 0.97 14.61 5.88
C GLY A 96 0.60 15.86 5.12
N HIS A 97 0.43 15.76 3.80
CA HIS A 97 -0.17 16.80 2.94
C HIS A 97 0.31 18.23 3.25
N PRO A 98 1.54 18.62 2.87
CA PRO A 98 2.09 19.95 3.19
C PRO A 98 1.25 21.13 2.65
N SER A 99 0.28 20.90 1.76
CA SER A 99 -0.58 21.90 1.11
C SER A 99 -2.08 21.83 1.46
N GLY A 100 -2.51 20.94 2.36
CA GLY A 100 -3.93 20.83 2.75
C GLY A 100 -4.81 20.03 1.77
N GLY A 101 -4.28 18.96 1.19
CA GLY A 101 -5.01 18.02 0.31
C GLY A 101 -6.01 17.12 1.05
N ARG A 102 -6.73 16.30 0.29
CA ARG A 102 -7.78 15.40 0.81
C ARG A 102 -7.18 14.15 1.43
N THR A 103 -7.69 13.75 2.59
CA THR A 103 -7.26 12.55 3.31
C THR A 103 -7.96 11.28 2.83
N GLY A 104 -7.29 10.14 2.95
CA GLY A 104 -7.85 8.82 2.65
C GLY A 104 -7.65 8.40 1.19
N HIS A 105 -8.25 7.26 0.81
CA HIS A 105 -8.20 6.74 -0.55
C HIS A 105 -9.06 7.63 -1.47
N LEU A 106 -8.46 8.11 -2.56
CA LEU A 106 -9.13 8.86 -3.59
C LEU A 106 -9.22 8.02 -4.86
N HIS A 107 -10.34 8.13 -5.58
CA HIS A 107 -10.66 7.26 -6.70
C HIS A 107 -10.96 8.08 -7.96
N HIS A 108 -10.55 7.57 -9.12
CA HIS A 108 -10.90 8.18 -10.40
C HIS A 108 -12.32 7.80 -10.83
N THR A 109 -12.80 6.61 -10.44
CA THR A 109 -14.12 6.09 -10.80
C THR A 109 -14.81 5.39 -9.63
N GLU A 110 -16.14 5.18 -9.72
CA GLU A 110 -16.88 4.37 -8.75
C GLU A 110 -16.45 2.90 -8.75
N THR A 111 -16.00 2.39 -9.89
CA THR A 111 -15.46 1.02 -10.01
C THR A 111 -14.19 0.86 -9.19
N ASP A 112 -13.30 1.85 -9.26
CA ASP A 112 -12.07 1.86 -8.46
C ASP A 112 -12.41 1.86 -6.97
N ALA A 113 -13.36 2.71 -6.56
CA ALA A 113 -13.82 2.82 -5.17
C ALA A 113 -14.51 1.55 -4.63
N ALA A 114 -15.19 0.78 -5.49
CA ALA A 114 -15.80 -0.49 -5.10
C ALA A 114 -14.75 -1.58 -4.78
N GLY A 115 -13.53 -1.40 -5.28
CA GLY A 115 -12.44 -2.35 -5.21
C GLY A 115 -12.73 -3.68 -5.93
N HIS A 116 -11.70 -4.51 -6.01
CA HIS A 116 -11.76 -5.80 -6.70
C HIS A 116 -11.14 -6.90 -5.86
N ALA A 117 -11.36 -8.14 -6.31
CA ALA A 117 -10.62 -9.27 -5.80
C ALA A 117 -9.19 -9.20 -6.35
N VAL A 118 -8.21 -9.41 -5.49
CA VAL A 118 -6.81 -9.59 -5.91
C VAL A 118 -6.58 -11.09 -6.10
N PRO A 119 -6.48 -11.57 -7.34
CA PRO A 119 -6.30 -13.00 -7.60
C PRO A 119 -4.98 -13.53 -7.01
N ALA A 120 -5.06 -14.72 -6.42
CA ALA A 120 -3.88 -15.52 -6.13
C ALA A 120 -3.46 -16.30 -7.37
N ALA A 121 -2.17 -16.25 -7.72
CA ALA A 121 -1.60 -16.90 -8.88
C ALA A 121 -0.33 -17.68 -8.52
N ALA A 122 0.09 -18.60 -9.39
CA ALA A 122 1.39 -19.25 -9.26
C ALA A 122 2.52 -18.24 -9.51
N LEU A 123 3.64 -18.38 -8.79
CA LEU A 123 4.79 -17.50 -8.95
C LEU A 123 5.33 -17.56 -10.40
N PRO A 124 5.41 -16.42 -11.11
CA PRO A 124 5.93 -16.37 -12.47
C PRO A 124 7.41 -16.79 -12.54
N ALA A 125 7.80 -17.43 -13.65
CA ALA A 125 9.18 -17.89 -13.86
C ALA A 125 10.18 -16.74 -14.03
N ASP A 126 9.70 -15.55 -14.40
CA ASP A 126 10.47 -14.31 -14.56
C ASP A 126 10.48 -13.44 -13.30
N PHE A 127 9.88 -13.91 -12.19
CA PHE A 127 9.88 -13.16 -10.95
C PHE A 127 11.32 -12.95 -10.45
N PRO A 128 11.72 -11.70 -10.13
CA PRO A 128 13.10 -11.40 -9.78
C PRO A 128 13.51 -12.08 -8.47
N ALA A 129 14.64 -12.79 -8.48
CA ALA A 129 15.28 -13.26 -7.27
C ALA A 129 16.33 -12.23 -6.82
N TYR A 130 16.16 -11.65 -5.63
CA TYR A 130 17.28 -10.91 -5.02
C TYR A 130 18.34 -11.91 -4.59
N GLY A 131 19.57 -11.72 -5.08
CA GLY A 131 20.73 -12.43 -4.53
C GLY A 131 20.95 -11.96 -3.11
N GLY A 132 20.94 -12.89 -2.16
CA GLY A 132 21.36 -12.64 -0.77
C GLY A 132 22.87 -12.49 -0.64
#